data_AF-A0A8T4RPT9-F1
#
_entry.id   AF-A0A8T4RPT9-F1
#
_cell.length_a   1.000
_cell.length_b   1.000
_cell.length_c   1.000
_cell.angle_alpha   90.00
_cell.angle_beta   90.00
_cell.angle_gamma   90.00
#
_symmetry.space_group_name_H-M   'P 1'
#
loop_
_entity.id
_entity.type
_entity.pdbx_description
1 polymer ?
#
loop_
_entity_poly.entity_id
_entity_poly.type
_entity_poly.pdbx_seq_one_letter_code
_entity_poly.pdbx_strand_id
1 'polypeptide(L)'
;MKKIIVLLLLCATLLLVGCKEQRNYIDVSEELSCVGVQNPNDWYGTIINSEQELQDYAKENNQTFKPAESCPPLPTIDFSKYTLIGMHLGGGGCKSSGEIFEVSIEDIDKIVYVNGGIKSKGLCEKLFLGQKWVLITKLSDDYRVSWNSRFSLTEEDLPQVKERLESGDFNTVYSTLSEIEKLGGVARPLVPTLVEIFDDYPQNQRIAEIAIDLDPSSADSLYPKLLNILETGDVDDKLNVAIPLIIKMERGKETIPFIIDIIKNIYPDGGVAFQYLAEMGDDGLPTLYQLAESNVSSIRRLAAEHIVNYYPITKEHVPYLVLVFEEGKQNSREQAIKKIKELDPKTRQEINNFIEEYGRTWDLTPSTD
;
A
#
# COMPACT_ATOMS: atom_id res chain seq x y z
N MET A 1 51.91 -10.99 13.82
CA MET A 1 50.99 -11.88 13.10
C MET A 1 49.57 -11.54 13.52
N LYS A 2 48.94 -10.67 12.73
CA LYS A 2 47.53 -10.28 12.81
C LYS A 2 46.74 -11.22 11.89
N LYS A 3 45.56 -11.64 12.32
CA LYS A 3 44.41 -12.25 11.60
C LYS A 3 43.91 -13.46 12.41
N ILE A 4 42.58 -13.67 12.41
CA ILE A 4 41.79 -14.64 13.20
C ILE A 4 41.22 -14.07 14.52
N ILE A 5 40.55 -12.91 14.44
CA ILE A 5 39.42 -12.56 15.33
C ILE A 5 38.39 -11.79 14.47
N VAL A 6 37.78 -12.45 13.48
CA VAL A 6 36.62 -11.89 12.72
C VAL A 6 35.58 -12.96 12.36
N LEU A 7 35.79 -14.25 12.68
CA LEU A 7 34.88 -15.32 12.22
C LEU A 7 33.77 -15.75 13.20
N LEU A 8 33.70 -15.14 14.39
CA LEU A 8 32.73 -15.52 15.44
C LEU A 8 31.57 -14.54 15.64
N LEU A 9 31.54 -13.42 14.91
CA LEU A 9 30.47 -12.41 14.99
C LEU A 9 29.57 -12.36 13.74
N LEU A 10 29.89 -13.10 12.67
CA LEU A 10 29.07 -13.18 11.45
C LEU A 10 28.08 -14.35 11.41
N CYS A 11 28.10 -15.23 12.42
CA CYS A 11 27.18 -16.37 12.50
C CYS A 11 25.98 -16.12 13.44
N ALA A 12 25.96 -15.00 14.16
CA ALA A 12 24.90 -14.67 15.12
C ALA A 12 23.87 -13.64 14.60
N THR A 13 24.08 -13.07 13.41
CA THR A 13 23.16 -12.09 12.79
C THR A 13 22.34 -12.67 11.62
N LEU A 14 22.44 -13.97 11.37
CA LEU A 14 21.74 -14.67 10.27
C LEU A 14 20.67 -15.66 10.77
N LEU A 15 20.09 -15.43 11.95
CA LEU A 15 19.05 -16.27 12.56
C LEU A 15 17.72 -15.54 12.84
N LEU A 16 17.42 -14.46 12.13
CA LEU A 16 16.10 -13.82 12.14
C LEU A 16 15.62 -13.47 10.73
N VAL A 17 15.96 -14.30 9.74
CA VAL A 17 15.17 -14.39 8.51
C VAL A 17 14.38 -15.67 8.68
N GLY A 18 13.07 -15.57 8.93
CA GLY A 18 12.22 -16.74 8.98
C GLY A 18 12.42 -17.56 7.72
N CYS A 19 12.94 -18.78 7.87
CA CYS A 19 13.02 -19.72 6.76
C CYS A 19 11.60 -20.10 6.39
N LYS A 20 11.06 -19.48 5.34
CA LYS A 20 9.85 -19.95 4.67
C LYS A 20 10.16 -21.31 4.04
N GLU A 21 9.82 -22.38 4.75
CA GLU A 21 10.04 -23.74 4.26
C GLU A 21 8.83 -24.17 3.41
N GLN A 22 9.08 -24.51 2.15
CA GLN A 22 8.08 -25.14 1.30
C GLN A 22 7.96 -26.60 1.72
N ARG A 23 6.83 -26.98 2.33
CA ARG A 23 6.61 -28.37 2.75
C ARG A 23 6.00 -29.19 1.62
N ASN A 24 6.43 -30.45 1.53
CA ASN A 24 5.76 -31.45 0.73
C ASN A 24 4.38 -31.73 1.34
N TYR A 25 3.35 -31.76 0.50
CA TYR A 25 2.00 -32.18 0.84
C TYR A 25 1.65 -33.45 0.06
N ILE A 26 0.65 -34.19 0.54
CA ILE A 26 0.09 -35.34 -0.19
C ILE A 26 -1.23 -34.89 -0.81
N ASP A 27 -1.31 -34.93 -2.13
CA ASP A 27 -2.54 -34.65 -2.86
C ASP A 27 -3.50 -35.83 -2.71
N VAL A 28 -4.69 -35.56 -2.17
CA VAL A 28 -5.77 -36.55 -1.96
C VAL A 28 -7.07 -36.11 -2.66
N SER A 29 -6.92 -35.27 -3.69
CA SER A 29 -8.06 -34.67 -4.40
C SER A 29 -8.88 -35.70 -5.17
N GLU A 30 -8.28 -36.81 -5.63
CA GLU A 30 -9.01 -37.85 -6.35
C GLU A 30 -9.95 -38.63 -5.41
N GLU A 31 -9.44 -38.99 -4.24
CA GLU A 31 -10.17 -39.69 -3.18
C GLU A 31 -11.29 -38.83 -2.57
N LEU A 32 -11.12 -37.51 -2.59
CA LEU A 32 -12.10 -36.53 -2.10
C LEU A 32 -12.84 -35.80 -3.24
N SER A 33 -12.84 -36.37 -4.45
CA SER A 33 -13.41 -35.72 -5.64
C SER A 33 -14.92 -35.42 -5.57
N CYS A 34 -15.64 -36.05 -4.64
CA CYS A 34 -17.06 -35.77 -4.37
C CYS A 34 -17.32 -34.86 -3.15
N VAL A 35 -16.27 -34.38 -2.49
CA VAL A 35 -16.38 -33.50 -1.33
C VAL A 35 -16.02 -32.08 -1.78
N GLY A 36 -17.01 -31.19 -1.92
CA GLY A 36 -16.79 -29.85 -2.49
C GLY A 36 -17.76 -28.78 -1.99
N VAL A 37 -17.31 -27.52 -1.93
CA VAL A 37 -18.03 -26.40 -1.32
C VAL A 37 -19.32 -26.06 -2.09
N GLN A 38 -20.46 -26.01 -1.39
CA GLN A 38 -21.75 -25.58 -1.96
C GLN A 38 -21.99 -24.06 -1.90
N ASN A 39 -21.33 -23.34 -0.98
CA ASN A 39 -21.62 -21.95 -0.69
C ASN A 39 -20.62 -21.00 -1.38
N PRO A 40 -21.08 -20.16 -2.34
CA PRO A 40 -20.25 -19.17 -3.00
C PRO A 40 -19.89 -17.97 -2.10
N ASN A 41 -19.97 -18.08 -0.77
CA ASN A 41 -19.38 -17.11 0.16
C ASN A 41 -18.20 -17.70 0.98
N ASP A 42 -17.94 -19.00 0.88
CA ASP A 42 -16.88 -19.71 1.63
C ASP A 42 -15.61 -19.93 0.77
N TRP A 43 -15.19 -18.89 0.03
CA TRP A 43 -14.14 -18.98 -1.01
C TRP A 43 -12.71 -19.11 -0.47
N TYR A 44 -12.54 -19.05 0.84
CA TYR A 44 -11.22 -18.90 1.43
C TYR A 44 -10.53 -20.27 1.64
N GLY A 45 -11.25 -21.32 2.04
CA GLY A 45 -10.71 -22.68 2.21
C GLY A 45 -11.28 -23.41 3.42
N THR A 46 -10.87 -24.65 3.65
CA THR A 46 -11.38 -25.53 4.71
C THR A 46 -10.24 -26.27 5.40
N ILE A 47 -10.33 -26.41 6.72
CA ILE A 47 -9.38 -27.15 7.55
C ILE A 47 -10.16 -28.25 8.26
N ILE A 48 -9.68 -29.50 8.17
CA ILE A 48 -10.28 -30.66 8.82
C ILE A 48 -9.20 -31.37 9.63
N ASN A 49 -9.47 -31.56 10.92
CA ASN A 49 -8.51 -32.06 11.91
C ASN A 49 -8.94 -33.36 12.58
N SER A 50 -10.13 -33.89 12.26
CA SER A 50 -10.64 -35.15 12.79
C SER A 50 -11.48 -35.90 11.78
N GLU A 51 -11.61 -37.22 11.99
CA GLU A 51 -12.48 -38.07 11.18
C GLU A 51 -13.94 -37.61 11.25
N GLN A 52 -14.39 -37.19 12.44
CA GLN A 52 -15.74 -36.69 12.62
C GLN A 52 -16.00 -35.42 11.80
N GLU A 53 -15.07 -34.45 11.82
CA GLU A 53 -15.15 -33.25 10.97
C GLU A 53 -15.20 -33.58 9.48
N LEU A 54 -14.42 -34.57 9.03
CA LEU A 54 -14.45 -35.02 7.63
C LEU A 54 -15.81 -35.59 7.26
N GLN A 55 -16.38 -36.46 8.10
CA GLN A 55 -17.68 -37.08 7.87
C GLN A 55 -18.80 -36.03 7.86
N ASP A 56 -18.77 -35.09 8.80
CA ASP A 56 -19.75 -34.01 8.89
C ASP A 56 -19.66 -33.07 7.69
N TYR A 57 -18.45 -32.62 7.36
CA TYR A 57 -18.20 -31.78 6.19
C TYR A 57 -18.63 -32.49 4.90
N ALA A 58 -18.23 -33.75 4.72
CA ALA A 58 -18.61 -34.53 3.55
C ALA A 58 -20.12 -34.70 3.46
N LYS A 59 -20.83 -34.92 4.58
CA LYS A 59 -22.29 -35.05 4.60
C LYS A 59 -22.99 -33.74 4.21
N GLU A 60 -22.52 -32.61 4.71
CA GLU A 60 -23.06 -31.28 4.40
C GLU A 60 -22.77 -30.86 2.96
N ASN A 61 -21.65 -31.33 2.41
CA ASN A 61 -21.12 -30.92 1.11
C ASN A 61 -21.10 -32.08 0.09
N ASN A 62 -21.95 -33.11 0.27
CA ASN A 62 -21.98 -34.33 -0.55
C ASN A 62 -22.68 -34.13 -1.90
N GLN A 63 -22.39 -33.04 -2.62
CA GLN A 63 -22.94 -32.83 -3.97
C GLN A 63 -22.01 -31.98 -4.84
N THR A 64 -21.19 -32.65 -5.65
CA THR A 64 -20.60 -32.02 -6.84
C THR A 64 -20.86 -32.90 -8.08
N PHE A 65 -21.87 -32.51 -8.86
CA PHE A 65 -22.08 -32.81 -10.30
C PHE A 65 -22.07 -34.27 -10.80
N LYS A 66 -21.81 -35.26 -9.95
CA LYS A 66 -21.72 -36.68 -10.27
C LYS A 66 -22.72 -37.49 -9.43
N PRO A 67 -23.30 -38.59 -9.96
CA PRO A 67 -24.17 -39.47 -9.19
C PRO A 67 -23.45 -40.04 -7.97
N ALA A 68 -24.13 -40.17 -6.82
CA ALA A 68 -23.54 -40.70 -5.58
C ALA A 68 -22.88 -42.09 -5.76
N GLU A 69 -23.38 -42.89 -6.71
CA GLU A 69 -22.84 -44.21 -7.07
C GLU A 69 -21.45 -44.16 -7.73
N SER A 70 -21.01 -42.97 -8.17
CA SER A 70 -19.70 -42.75 -8.81
C SER A 70 -18.67 -42.13 -7.87
N CYS A 71 -19.02 -41.91 -6.60
CA CYS A 71 -18.12 -41.34 -5.61
C CYS A 71 -17.28 -42.43 -4.94
N PRO A 72 -15.94 -42.25 -4.84
CA PRO A 72 -15.13 -43.13 -4.05
C PRO A 72 -15.56 -43.07 -2.56
N PRO A 73 -15.40 -44.15 -1.80
CA PRO A 73 -15.55 -44.08 -0.35
C PRO A 73 -14.54 -43.08 0.22
N LEU A 74 -14.93 -42.38 1.30
CA LEU A 74 -14.03 -41.44 1.98
C LEU A 74 -12.73 -42.15 2.39
N PRO A 75 -11.56 -41.53 2.17
CA PRO A 75 -10.29 -42.12 2.55
C PRO A 75 -10.16 -42.17 4.07
N THR A 76 -9.55 -43.23 4.58
CA THR A 76 -9.15 -43.28 5.99
C THR A 76 -7.91 -42.43 6.20
N ILE A 77 -8.03 -41.35 6.98
CA ILE A 77 -6.93 -40.42 7.26
C ILE A 77 -6.48 -40.57 8.72
N ASP A 78 -5.17 -40.71 8.92
CA ASP A 78 -4.56 -40.69 10.26
C ASP A 78 -4.43 -39.23 10.77
N PHE A 79 -5.53 -38.69 11.32
CA PHE A 79 -5.59 -37.32 11.85
C PHE A 79 -4.72 -37.08 13.10
N SER A 80 -4.08 -38.14 13.63
CA SER A 80 -3.01 -37.98 14.63
C SER A 80 -1.70 -37.48 14.00
N LYS A 81 -1.53 -37.67 12.68
CA LYS A 81 -0.33 -37.30 11.92
C LYS A 81 -0.56 -36.18 10.90
N TYR A 82 -1.80 -35.99 10.46
CA TYR A 82 -2.12 -35.06 9.38
C TYR A 82 -3.23 -34.08 9.73
N THR A 83 -3.16 -32.90 9.10
CA THR A 83 -4.26 -31.96 8.94
C THR A 83 -4.65 -31.97 7.47
N LEU A 84 -5.95 -32.09 7.19
CA LEU A 84 -6.51 -32.03 5.85
C LEU A 84 -6.86 -30.57 5.52
N ILE A 85 -6.34 -30.08 4.40
CA ILE A 85 -6.59 -28.72 3.89
C ILE A 85 -7.33 -28.84 2.56
N GLY A 86 -8.47 -28.17 2.48
CA GLY A 86 -9.25 -28.00 1.26
C GLY A 86 -9.20 -26.55 0.79
N MET A 87 -9.11 -26.32 -0.52
CA MET A 87 -9.25 -24.98 -1.09
C MET A 87 -10.08 -25.04 -2.37
N HIS A 88 -10.99 -24.09 -2.49
CA HIS A 88 -11.68 -23.85 -3.73
C HIS A 88 -10.80 -23.00 -4.65
N LEU A 89 -10.58 -23.47 -5.87
CA LEU A 89 -9.76 -22.80 -6.87
C LEU A 89 -10.68 -22.18 -7.91
N GLY A 90 -10.55 -20.88 -8.14
CA GLY A 90 -11.28 -20.15 -9.18
C GLY A 90 -10.33 -19.41 -10.10
N GLY A 91 -10.70 -19.29 -11.37
CA GLY A 91 -9.98 -18.45 -12.33
C GLY A 91 -10.81 -18.18 -13.58
N GLY A 92 -10.62 -17.02 -14.21
CA GLY A 92 -11.27 -16.66 -15.47
C GLY A 92 -10.31 -16.79 -16.66
N GLY A 93 -10.81 -17.21 -17.82
CA GLY A 93 -10.08 -17.09 -19.08
C GLY A 93 -10.61 -17.96 -20.22
N CYS A 94 -9.98 -17.93 -21.40
CA CYS A 94 -10.43 -18.71 -22.56
C CYS A 94 -10.17 -20.23 -22.45
N LYS A 95 -9.10 -20.63 -21.77
CA LYS A 95 -8.63 -22.01 -21.69
C LYS A 95 -7.93 -22.26 -20.36
N SER A 96 -8.21 -23.38 -19.69
CA SER A 96 -7.42 -23.82 -18.54
C SER A 96 -6.21 -24.63 -19.01
N SER A 97 -5.07 -24.44 -18.35
CA SER A 97 -3.80 -25.11 -18.64
C SER A 97 -3.15 -25.76 -17.42
N GLY A 98 -3.76 -25.65 -16.24
CA GLY A 98 -3.29 -26.28 -15.01
C GLY A 98 -3.85 -25.62 -13.76
N GLU A 99 -3.46 -26.16 -12.62
CA GLU A 99 -3.77 -25.63 -11.28
C GLU A 99 -2.46 -25.20 -10.63
N ILE A 100 -2.53 -24.17 -9.81
CA ILE A 100 -1.44 -23.73 -8.94
C ILE A 100 -1.90 -24.03 -7.52
N PHE A 101 -1.12 -24.85 -6.80
CA PHE A 101 -1.39 -25.14 -5.40
C PHE A 101 -0.08 -25.29 -4.62
N GLU A 102 0.16 -24.37 -3.69
CA GLU A 102 1.37 -24.31 -2.87
C GLU A 102 1.00 -24.11 -1.41
N VAL A 103 1.61 -24.92 -0.55
CA VAL A 103 1.55 -24.73 0.91
C VAL A 103 2.94 -24.37 1.42
N SER A 104 3.05 -23.24 2.10
CA SER A 104 4.27 -22.83 2.80
C SER A 104 3.96 -22.53 4.25
N ILE A 105 4.84 -22.92 5.16
CA ILE A 105 4.64 -22.74 6.60
C ILE A 105 5.73 -21.81 7.14
N GLU A 106 5.31 -20.83 7.93
CA GLU A 106 6.19 -19.98 8.73
C GLU A 106 6.05 -20.38 10.19
N ASP A 107 7.01 -21.17 10.67
CA ASP A 107 6.97 -21.77 12.01
C ASP A 107 7.19 -20.75 13.15
N ILE A 108 7.83 -19.61 12.86
CA ILE A 108 8.08 -18.52 13.82
C ILE A 108 6.78 -17.82 14.19
N ASP A 109 6.00 -17.43 13.18
CA ASP A 109 4.73 -16.73 13.36
C ASP A 109 3.52 -17.67 13.45
N LYS A 110 3.77 -18.99 13.35
CA LYS A 110 2.73 -20.03 13.37
C LYS A 110 1.68 -19.80 12.28
N ILE A 111 2.12 -19.45 11.07
CA ILE A 111 1.23 -19.21 9.93
C ILE A 111 1.45 -20.25 8.84
N VAL A 112 0.36 -20.86 8.37
CA VAL A 112 0.33 -21.70 7.18
C VAL A 112 -0.27 -20.88 6.03
N TYR A 113 0.54 -20.58 5.03
CA TYR A 113 0.08 -19.93 3.81
C TYR A 113 -0.33 -20.98 2.79
N VAL A 114 -1.61 -21.02 2.46
CA VAL A 114 -2.16 -21.85 1.39
C VAL A 114 -2.45 -20.96 0.19
N ASN A 115 -1.73 -21.21 -0.90
CA ASN A 115 -1.84 -20.43 -2.13
C ASN A 115 -2.45 -21.32 -3.21
N GLY A 116 -3.56 -20.89 -3.78
CA GLY A 116 -4.29 -21.67 -4.77
C GLY A 116 -4.86 -20.82 -5.91
N GLY A 117 -4.86 -21.36 -7.13
CA GLY A 117 -5.53 -20.74 -8.28
C GLY A 117 -5.54 -21.65 -9.52
N ILE A 118 -6.20 -21.19 -10.59
CA ILE A 118 -6.23 -21.89 -11.87
C ILE A 118 -5.37 -21.14 -12.88
N LYS A 119 -4.44 -21.83 -13.54
CA LYS A 119 -3.65 -21.30 -14.65
C LYS A 119 -4.51 -21.30 -15.92
N SER A 120 -5.13 -20.17 -16.24
CA SER A 120 -5.92 -19.95 -17.45
C SER A 120 -5.14 -19.18 -18.53
N LYS A 121 -5.59 -19.25 -19.78
CA LYS A 121 -5.08 -18.54 -20.95
C LYS A 121 -6.24 -17.90 -21.71
N GLY A 122 -6.06 -16.67 -22.17
CA GLY A 122 -7.06 -15.89 -22.92
C GLY A 122 -8.12 -15.25 -22.03
N LEU A 123 -8.90 -14.32 -22.60
CA LEU A 123 -9.62 -13.26 -21.87
C LEU A 123 -11.16 -13.36 -21.85
N CYS A 124 -11.78 -14.49 -22.20
CA CYS A 124 -13.24 -14.59 -22.09
C CYS A 124 -13.67 -14.93 -20.65
N GLU A 125 -14.89 -14.54 -20.27
CA GLU A 125 -15.50 -14.73 -18.95
C GLU A 125 -15.80 -16.20 -18.60
N LYS A 126 -15.16 -17.16 -19.27
CA LYS A 126 -15.31 -18.56 -18.92
C LYS A 126 -14.64 -18.79 -17.57
N LEU A 127 -15.48 -19.06 -16.59
CA LEU A 127 -15.09 -19.40 -15.23
C LEU A 127 -14.62 -20.86 -15.19
N PHE A 128 -13.41 -21.06 -14.70
CA PHE A 128 -12.90 -22.37 -14.30
C PHE A 128 -13.00 -22.46 -12.78
N LEU A 129 -13.51 -23.59 -12.32
CA LEU A 129 -13.62 -23.93 -10.91
C LEU A 129 -12.92 -25.26 -10.69
N GLY A 130 -12.20 -25.38 -9.59
CA GLY A 130 -11.51 -26.56 -9.15
C GLY A 130 -11.59 -26.69 -7.64
N GLN A 131 -11.37 -27.90 -7.14
CA GLN A 131 -11.27 -28.16 -5.71
C GLN A 131 -9.99 -28.94 -5.47
N LYS A 132 -9.18 -28.50 -4.52
CA LYS A 132 -7.95 -29.18 -4.12
C LYS A 132 -8.03 -29.62 -2.68
N TRP A 133 -7.64 -30.87 -2.42
CA TRP A 133 -7.51 -31.44 -1.09
C TRP A 133 -6.10 -31.97 -0.88
N VAL A 134 -5.45 -31.53 0.20
CA VAL A 134 -4.11 -31.99 0.52
C VAL A 134 -3.97 -32.34 2.00
N LEU A 135 -3.14 -33.34 2.28
CA LEU A 135 -2.68 -33.63 3.63
C LEU A 135 -1.35 -32.94 3.86
N ILE A 136 -1.27 -32.20 4.97
CA ILE A 136 -0.03 -31.68 5.52
C ILE A 136 0.23 -32.29 6.88
N THR A 137 1.47 -32.21 7.37
CA THR A 137 1.81 -32.60 8.74
C THR A 137 0.86 -31.94 9.74
N LYS A 138 0.44 -32.70 10.76
CA LYS A 138 -0.50 -32.24 11.79
C LYS A 138 -0.10 -30.87 12.33
N LEU A 139 -1.01 -29.91 12.20
CA LEU A 139 -0.89 -28.61 12.81
C LEU A 139 -1.30 -28.70 14.29
N SER A 140 -0.57 -28.00 15.15
CA SER A 140 -1.04 -27.70 16.49
C SER A 140 -2.06 -26.56 16.47
N ASP A 141 -2.87 -26.47 17.51
CA ASP A 141 -4.01 -25.53 17.59
C ASP A 141 -3.60 -24.04 17.59
N ASP A 142 -2.31 -23.73 17.79
CA ASP A 142 -1.75 -22.38 17.75
C ASP A 142 -1.41 -21.88 16.33
N TYR A 143 -1.48 -22.74 15.31
CA TYR A 143 -1.27 -22.32 13.93
C TYR A 143 -2.50 -21.64 13.33
N ARG A 144 -2.27 -20.55 12.60
CA ARG A 144 -3.27 -19.86 11.79
C ARG A 144 -3.08 -20.22 10.32
N VAL A 145 -4.17 -20.43 9.59
CA VAL A 145 -4.10 -20.63 8.13
C VAL A 145 -4.50 -19.35 7.43
N SER A 146 -3.64 -18.88 6.54
CA SER A 146 -3.86 -17.73 5.66
C SER A 146 -4.09 -18.22 4.23
N TRP A 147 -5.20 -17.81 3.65
CA TRP A 147 -5.62 -18.22 2.32
C TRP A 147 -5.30 -17.13 1.30
N ASN A 148 -4.54 -17.48 0.28
CA ASN A 148 -4.18 -16.58 -0.80
C ASN A 148 -4.72 -17.15 -2.11
N SER A 149 -5.84 -16.63 -2.62
CA SER A 149 -6.27 -16.92 -3.98
C SER A 149 -5.29 -16.23 -4.93
N ARG A 150 -4.36 -16.99 -5.52
CA ARG A 150 -3.45 -16.43 -6.52
C ARG A 150 -4.12 -16.51 -7.88
N PHE A 151 -4.52 -15.36 -8.42
CA PHE A 151 -4.21 -15.10 -9.83
C PHE A 151 -2.70 -14.92 -9.88
N SER A 152 -1.92 -16.01 -9.91
CA SER A 152 -0.47 -15.92 -9.88
C SER A 152 -0.01 -15.56 -11.28
N LEU A 153 -0.10 -14.28 -11.62
CA LEU A 153 0.75 -13.78 -12.70
C LEU A 153 2.20 -14.06 -12.28
N THR A 154 2.95 -14.60 -13.20
CA THR A 154 4.37 -14.92 -13.07
C THR A 154 5.15 -14.10 -14.09
N GLU A 155 6.47 -14.22 -14.07
CA GLU A 155 7.31 -13.61 -15.11
C GLU A 155 6.89 -14.04 -16.54
N GLU A 156 6.34 -15.26 -16.70
CA GLU A 156 5.83 -15.75 -17.98
C GLU A 156 4.66 -14.94 -18.54
N ASP A 157 3.92 -14.25 -17.67
CA ASP A 157 2.70 -13.52 -18.01
C ASP A 157 2.96 -12.03 -18.33
N LEU A 158 4.19 -11.55 -18.10
CA LEU A 158 4.57 -10.14 -18.36
C LEU A 158 4.30 -9.67 -19.79
N PRO A 159 4.49 -10.48 -20.87
CA PRO A 159 4.11 -10.05 -22.22
C PRO A 159 2.62 -9.74 -22.36
N GLN A 160 1.75 -10.48 -21.68
CA GLN A 160 0.30 -10.25 -21.70
C GLN A 160 -0.09 -9.04 -20.82
N VAL A 161 0.60 -8.84 -19.69
CA VAL A 161 0.43 -7.64 -18.86
C VAL A 161 0.83 -6.40 -19.66
N LYS A 162 1.95 -6.46 -20.41
CA LYS A 162 2.41 -5.40 -21.29
C LYS A 162 1.39 -5.07 -22.38
N GLU A 163 0.87 -6.08 -23.08
CA GLU A 163 -0.17 -5.88 -24.12
C GLU A 163 -1.41 -5.14 -23.58
N ARG A 164 -1.80 -5.42 -22.33
CA ARG A 164 -2.92 -4.74 -21.69
C ARG A 164 -2.63 -3.29 -21.31
N LEU A 165 -1.41 -2.99 -20.86
CA LEU A 165 -0.96 -1.60 -20.66
C LEU A 165 -1.01 -0.79 -21.96
N GLU A 166 -0.66 -1.43 -23.09
CA GLU A 166 -0.62 -0.82 -24.42
C GLU A 166 -1.97 -0.85 -25.16
N SER A 167 -3.04 -1.32 -24.52
CA SER A 167 -4.33 -1.59 -25.18
C SER A 167 -5.10 -0.35 -25.64
N GLY A 168 -4.81 0.82 -25.07
CA GLY A 168 -5.59 2.04 -25.28
C GLY A 168 -6.94 2.05 -24.53
N ASP A 169 -7.32 0.96 -23.85
CA ASP A 169 -8.57 0.87 -23.10
C ASP A 169 -8.35 1.23 -21.62
N PHE A 170 -9.00 2.29 -21.19
CA PHE A 170 -8.91 2.83 -19.82
C PHE A 170 -9.17 1.77 -18.74
N ASN A 171 -10.23 0.97 -18.88
CA ASN A 171 -10.63 -0.01 -17.86
C ASN A 171 -9.61 -1.15 -17.78
N THR A 172 -9.10 -1.56 -18.93
CA THR A 172 -8.04 -2.55 -19.06
C THR A 172 -6.75 -2.05 -18.41
N VAL A 173 -6.32 -0.82 -18.67
CA VAL A 173 -5.13 -0.26 -18.02
C VAL A 173 -5.32 -0.12 -16.51
N TYR A 174 -6.45 0.44 -16.07
CA TYR A 174 -6.73 0.64 -14.64
C TYR A 174 -6.70 -0.67 -13.83
N SER A 175 -7.32 -1.73 -14.36
CA SER A 175 -7.30 -3.06 -13.74
C SER A 175 -5.90 -3.67 -13.78
N THR A 176 -5.17 -3.52 -14.89
CA THR A 176 -3.80 -4.01 -15.06
C THR A 176 -2.81 -3.38 -14.08
N LEU A 177 -2.92 -2.08 -13.78
CA LEU A 177 -2.10 -1.43 -12.76
C LEU A 177 -2.26 -2.09 -11.38
N SER A 178 -3.48 -2.52 -11.04
CA SER A 178 -3.77 -3.21 -9.76
C SER A 178 -3.16 -4.61 -9.69
N GLU A 179 -2.96 -5.23 -10.85
CA GLU A 179 -2.29 -6.53 -10.97
C GLU A 179 -0.76 -6.36 -10.88
N ILE A 180 -0.22 -5.30 -11.47
CA ILE A 180 1.20 -4.94 -11.39
C ILE A 180 1.63 -4.67 -9.94
N GLU A 181 0.82 -3.93 -9.18
CA GLU A 181 1.07 -3.69 -7.75
C GLU A 181 1.12 -5.01 -6.96
N LYS A 182 0.24 -5.97 -7.28
CA LYS A 182 0.23 -7.31 -6.64
C LYS A 182 1.42 -8.18 -7.05
N LEU A 183 1.90 -8.03 -8.29
CA LEU A 183 3.12 -8.69 -8.77
C LEU A 183 4.37 -8.18 -8.04
N GLY A 184 4.35 -6.94 -7.55
CA GLY A 184 5.50 -6.32 -6.89
C GLY A 184 6.74 -6.37 -7.79
N GLY A 185 7.89 -6.71 -7.21
CA GLY A 185 9.18 -6.71 -7.93
C GLY A 185 9.23 -7.57 -9.20
N VAL A 186 8.33 -8.56 -9.36
CA VAL A 186 8.22 -9.37 -10.59
C VAL A 186 7.84 -8.49 -11.79
N ALA A 187 7.08 -7.41 -11.58
CA ALA A 187 6.64 -6.51 -12.63
C ALA A 187 7.68 -5.46 -13.04
N ARG A 188 8.89 -5.44 -12.44
CA ARG A 188 9.95 -4.49 -12.80
C ARG A 188 10.24 -4.39 -14.31
N PRO A 189 10.23 -5.49 -15.11
CA PRO A 189 10.45 -5.39 -16.56
C PRO A 189 9.39 -4.56 -17.32
N LEU A 190 8.26 -4.22 -16.70
CA LEU A 190 7.21 -3.37 -17.26
C LEU A 190 7.43 -1.88 -17.04
N VAL A 191 8.43 -1.48 -16.24
CA VAL A 191 8.75 -0.07 -15.96
C VAL A 191 8.91 0.76 -17.23
N PRO A 192 9.63 0.33 -18.29
CA PRO A 192 9.73 1.10 -19.53
C PRO A 192 8.37 1.36 -20.18
N THR A 193 7.46 0.37 -20.15
CA THR A 193 6.10 0.52 -20.68
C THR A 193 5.28 1.49 -19.83
N LEU A 194 5.38 1.44 -18.50
CA LEU A 194 4.72 2.40 -17.61
C LEU A 194 5.18 3.84 -17.88
N VAL A 195 6.48 4.05 -18.09
CA VAL A 195 7.04 5.36 -18.46
C VAL A 195 6.54 5.84 -19.82
N GLU A 196 6.40 4.93 -20.78
CA GLU A 196 5.90 5.24 -22.12
C GLU A 196 4.44 5.71 -22.09
N ILE A 197 3.57 4.97 -21.40
CA ILE A 197 2.13 5.27 -21.35
C ILE A 197 1.74 6.38 -20.37
N PHE A 198 2.71 7.00 -19.69
CA PHE A 198 2.47 7.99 -18.63
C PHE A 198 1.54 9.13 -19.10
N ASP A 199 1.72 9.65 -20.31
CA ASP A 199 0.94 10.79 -20.82
C ASP A 199 -0.40 10.37 -21.45
N ASP A 200 -0.64 9.08 -21.65
CA ASP A 200 -1.77 8.58 -22.43
C ASP A 200 -3.06 8.44 -21.60
N TYR A 201 -2.93 8.41 -20.27
CA TYR A 201 -4.03 8.11 -19.36
C TYR A 201 -4.14 9.13 -18.23
N PRO A 202 -5.37 9.45 -17.76
CA PRO A 202 -5.57 10.30 -16.59
C PRO A 202 -5.11 9.64 -15.28
N GLN A 203 -4.67 8.38 -15.31
CA GLN A 203 -3.99 7.69 -14.20
C GLN A 203 -2.48 8.00 -14.15
N ASN A 204 -1.99 8.97 -14.90
CA ASN A 204 -0.58 9.34 -14.99
C ASN A 204 0.15 9.39 -13.63
N GLN A 205 -0.48 9.94 -12.58
CA GLN A 205 0.05 9.92 -11.21
C GLN A 205 0.31 8.49 -10.71
N ARG A 206 -0.72 7.63 -10.75
CA ARG A 206 -0.61 6.23 -10.31
C ARG A 206 0.39 5.44 -11.15
N ILE A 207 0.41 5.66 -12.47
CA ILE A 207 1.37 5.02 -13.38
C ILE A 207 2.81 5.38 -12.97
N ALA A 208 3.08 6.65 -12.72
CA ALA A 208 4.39 7.12 -12.27
C ALA A 208 4.76 6.57 -10.88
N GLU A 209 3.82 6.57 -9.93
CA GLU A 209 4.05 5.99 -8.58
C GLU A 209 4.45 4.52 -8.66
N ILE A 210 3.70 3.72 -9.43
CA ILE A 210 4.01 2.30 -9.65
C ILE A 210 5.40 2.13 -10.28
N ALA A 211 5.72 2.93 -11.31
CA ALA A 211 7.02 2.86 -11.97
C ALA A 211 8.18 3.14 -11.01
N ILE A 212 8.07 4.20 -10.20
CA ILE A 212 9.07 4.59 -9.19
C ILE A 212 9.19 3.54 -8.09
N ASP A 213 8.09 2.96 -7.63
CA ASP A 213 8.10 1.96 -6.56
C ASP A 213 8.70 0.62 -7.04
N LEU A 214 8.51 0.26 -8.32
CA LEU A 214 9.13 -0.92 -8.94
C LEU A 214 10.62 -0.73 -9.24
N ASP A 215 10.99 0.47 -9.69
CA ASP A 215 12.35 0.89 -10.02
C ASP A 215 12.55 2.40 -9.77
N PRO A 216 13.22 2.79 -8.68
CA PRO A 216 13.47 4.21 -8.38
C PRO A 216 14.24 4.96 -9.47
N SER A 217 15.00 4.27 -10.32
CA SER A 217 15.73 4.92 -11.44
C SER A 217 14.79 5.45 -12.53
N SER A 218 13.55 4.94 -12.61
CA SER A 218 12.53 5.47 -13.53
C SER A 218 12.19 6.94 -13.27
N ALA A 219 12.47 7.44 -12.06
CA ALA A 219 12.34 8.85 -11.73
C ALA A 219 13.08 9.76 -12.72
N ASP A 220 14.27 9.37 -13.17
CA ASP A 220 15.03 10.15 -14.15
C ASP A 220 14.36 10.19 -15.54
N SER A 221 13.65 9.12 -15.90
CA SER A 221 12.92 9.04 -17.17
C SER A 221 11.60 9.81 -17.14
N LEU A 222 10.95 9.85 -15.97
CA LEU A 222 9.70 10.60 -15.75
C LEU A 222 9.95 12.09 -15.55
N TYR A 223 11.11 12.49 -15.01
CA TYR A 223 11.39 13.88 -14.64
C TYR A 223 11.16 14.89 -15.77
N PRO A 224 11.61 14.68 -17.03
CA PRO A 224 11.33 15.60 -18.12
C PRO A 224 9.83 15.76 -18.44
N LYS A 225 9.04 14.68 -18.29
CA LYS A 225 7.59 14.70 -18.50
C LYS A 225 6.89 15.50 -17.39
N LEU A 226 7.30 15.30 -16.14
CA LEU A 226 6.78 16.06 -14.99
C LEU A 226 7.16 17.55 -15.07
N LEU A 227 8.36 17.88 -15.53
CA LEU A 227 8.77 19.26 -15.76
C LEU A 227 7.90 19.92 -16.84
N ASN A 228 7.60 19.20 -17.93
CA ASN A 228 6.68 19.70 -18.95
C ASN A 228 5.27 19.97 -18.39
N ILE A 229 4.77 19.14 -17.47
CA ILE A 229 3.51 19.39 -16.76
C ILE A 229 3.61 20.63 -15.86
N LEU A 230 4.71 20.82 -15.13
CA LEU A 230 4.92 22.05 -14.33
C LEU A 230 4.88 23.31 -15.18
N GLU A 231 5.50 23.26 -16.36
CA GLU A 231 5.61 24.40 -17.27
C GLU A 231 4.30 24.70 -18.00
N THR A 232 3.64 23.67 -18.53
CA THR A 232 2.57 23.82 -19.53
C THR A 232 1.22 23.25 -19.12
N GLY A 233 1.19 22.38 -18.10
CA GLY A 233 -0.04 21.75 -17.61
C GLY A 233 -0.99 22.74 -16.96
N ASP A 234 -2.22 22.31 -16.73
CA ASP A 234 -3.16 23.08 -15.91
C ASP A 234 -2.81 22.96 -14.43
N VAL A 235 -3.56 23.69 -13.60
CA VAL A 235 -3.31 23.75 -12.15
C VAL A 235 -3.51 22.39 -11.49
N ASP A 236 -4.50 21.64 -11.94
CA ASP A 236 -4.85 20.36 -11.34
C ASP A 236 -3.76 19.33 -11.66
N ASP A 237 -3.24 19.31 -12.88
CA ASP A 237 -2.11 18.46 -13.26
C ASP A 237 -0.83 18.84 -12.48
N LYS A 238 -0.57 20.13 -12.30
CA LYS A 238 0.58 20.60 -11.50
C LYS A 238 0.49 20.13 -10.06
N LEU A 239 -0.66 20.34 -9.42
CA LEU A 239 -0.87 20.03 -8.01
C LEU A 239 -1.02 18.53 -7.75
N ASN A 240 -1.70 17.79 -8.61
CA ASN A 240 -2.01 16.38 -8.33
C ASN A 240 -1.00 15.40 -8.94
N VAL A 241 -0.27 15.80 -9.98
CA VAL A 241 0.67 14.91 -10.67
C VAL A 241 2.10 15.39 -10.45
N ALA A 242 2.46 16.57 -10.98
CA ALA A 242 3.87 16.93 -11.11
C ALA A 242 4.55 17.26 -9.78
N ILE A 243 3.97 18.17 -8.97
CA ILE A 243 4.54 18.57 -7.68
C ILE A 243 4.74 17.37 -6.73
N PRO A 244 3.71 16.55 -6.41
CA PRO A 244 3.86 15.46 -5.46
C PRO A 244 4.87 14.41 -5.94
N LEU A 245 4.89 14.08 -7.23
CA LEU A 245 5.87 13.14 -7.78
C LEU A 245 7.30 13.68 -7.71
N ILE A 246 7.52 14.97 -8.04
CA ILE A 246 8.86 15.57 -7.95
C ILE A 246 9.34 15.66 -6.49
N ILE A 247 8.44 15.89 -5.54
CA ILE A 247 8.75 15.80 -4.10
C ILE A 247 9.13 14.36 -3.73
N LYS A 248 8.37 13.35 -4.16
CA LYS A 248 8.67 11.92 -3.93
C LYS A 248 10.03 11.52 -4.51
N MET A 249 10.46 12.17 -5.60
CA MET A 249 11.79 11.98 -6.22
C MET A 249 12.93 12.72 -5.51
N GLU A 250 12.68 13.31 -4.33
CA GLU A 250 13.66 14.13 -3.57
C GLU A 250 14.16 15.37 -4.35
N ARG A 251 13.34 15.89 -5.28
CA ARG A 251 13.65 17.08 -6.11
C ARG A 251 12.70 18.26 -5.84
N GLY A 252 12.04 18.26 -4.68
CA GLY A 252 10.98 19.23 -4.33
C GLY A 252 11.37 20.70 -4.51
N LYS A 253 12.64 21.08 -4.25
CA LYS A 253 13.14 22.46 -4.43
C LYS A 253 12.85 23.05 -5.80
N GLU A 254 12.91 22.23 -6.84
CA GLU A 254 12.74 22.65 -8.23
C GLU A 254 11.28 23.07 -8.51
N THR A 255 10.33 22.64 -7.67
CA THR A 255 8.91 22.98 -7.78
C THR A 255 8.54 24.30 -7.11
N ILE A 256 9.38 24.85 -6.24
CA ILE A 256 9.08 26.05 -5.42
C ILE A 256 8.61 27.25 -6.27
N PRO A 257 9.25 27.60 -7.40
CA PRO A 257 8.79 28.72 -8.23
C PRO A 257 7.36 28.52 -8.76
N PHE A 258 7.02 27.29 -9.14
CA PHE A 258 5.69 26.93 -9.65
C PHE A 258 4.64 26.97 -8.53
N ILE A 259 4.99 26.50 -7.34
CA ILE A 259 4.11 26.59 -6.16
C ILE A 259 3.83 28.05 -5.79
N ILE A 260 4.84 28.92 -5.82
CA ILE A 260 4.67 30.36 -5.57
C ILE A 260 3.73 30.99 -6.60
N ASP A 261 3.87 30.62 -7.88
CA ASP A 261 3.01 31.12 -8.95
C ASP A 261 1.54 30.69 -8.73
N ILE A 262 1.32 29.41 -8.43
CA ILE A 262 -0.01 28.86 -8.09
C ILE A 262 -0.62 29.63 -6.92
N ILE A 263 0.11 29.82 -5.83
CA ILE A 263 -0.37 30.53 -4.63
C ILE A 263 -0.78 31.98 -4.95
N LYS A 264 -0.06 32.65 -5.84
CA LYS A 264 -0.35 34.05 -6.21
C LYS A 264 -1.54 34.18 -7.16
N ASN A 265 -1.74 33.19 -8.03
CA ASN A 265 -2.74 33.25 -9.09
C ASN A 265 -4.06 32.54 -8.76
N ILE A 266 -4.08 31.67 -7.74
CA ILE A 266 -5.24 30.84 -7.40
C ILE A 266 -5.72 31.18 -6.00
N TYR A 267 -6.55 32.21 -5.95
CA TYR A 267 -7.24 32.63 -4.76
C TYR A 267 -8.69 32.13 -4.77
N PRO A 268 -9.22 31.52 -3.68
CA PRO A 268 -8.65 31.28 -2.34
C PRO A 268 -8.29 29.82 -2.02
N ASP A 269 -8.27 28.92 -3.00
CA ASP A 269 -8.17 27.45 -2.82
C ASP A 269 -6.74 26.88 -2.77
N GLY A 270 -5.70 27.73 -2.71
CA GLY A 270 -4.29 27.33 -2.72
C GLY A 270 -3.77 26.53 -1.50
N GLY A 271 -4.64 25.96 -0.66
CA GLY A 271 -4.24 25.23 0.55
C GLY A 271 -3.27 24.07 0.28
N VAL A 272 -3.49 23.32 -0.80
CA VAL A 272 -2.61 22.21 -1.22
C VAL A 272 -1.20 22.72 -1.59
N ALA A 273 -1.09 23.90 -2.17
CA ALA A 273 0.19 24.48 -2.53
C ALA A 273 1.03 24.85 -1.28
N PHE A 274 0.39 25.38 -0.23
CA PHE A 274 1.05 25.60 1.07
C PHE A 274 1.43 24.28 1.75
N GLN A 275 0.58 23.25 1.61
CA GLN A 275 0.84 21.91 2.14
C GLN A 275 2.14 21.33 1.57
N TYR A 276 2.37 21.44 0.26
CA TYR A 276 3.61 20.98 -0.36
C TYR A 276 4.85 21.71 0.15
N LEU A 277 4.81 23.04 0.32
CA LEU A 277 5.93 23.77 0.92
C LEU A 277 6.20 23.31 2.37
N ALA A 278 5.16 22.95 3.11
CA ALA A 278 5.30 22.49 4.48
C ALA A 278 5.89 21.07 4.57
N GLU A 279 5.49 20.17 3.67
CA GLU A 279 6.01 18.80 3.58
C GLU A 279 7.47 18.71 3.12
N MET A 280 7.94 19.70 2.36
CA MET A 280 9.36 19.83 1.98
C MET A 280 10.28 20.12 3.17
N GLY A 281 9.74 20.47 4.35
CA GLY A 281 10.53 20.76 5.55
C GLY A 281 11.47 21.95 5.35
N ASP A 282 12.75 21.78 5.68
CA ASP A 282 13.77 22.83 5.64
C ASP A 282 13.88 23.54 4.27
N ASP A 283 13.51 22.84 3.20
CA ASP A 283 13.58 23.36 1.84
C ASP A 283 12.43 24.31 1.51
N GLY A 284 11.24 24.09 2.08
CA GLY A 284 10.06 24.92 1.86
C GLY A 284 9.80 25.97 2.94
N LEU A 285 10.35 25.79 4.14
CA LEU A 285 10.21 26.72 5.27
C LEU A 285 10.62 28.17 4.93
N PRO A 286 11.75 28.45 4.25
CA PRO A 286 12.11 29.81 3.87
C PRO A 286 11.05 30.49 2.99
N THR A 287 10.43 29.73 2.09
CA THR A 287 9.34 30.23 1.24
C THR A 287 8.08 30.51 2.05
N LEU A 288 7.74 29.64 3.02
CA LEU A 288 6.62 29.90 3.93
C LEU A 288 6.85 31.18 4.75
N TYR A 289 8.06 31.44 5.25
CA TYR A 289 8.38 32.70 5.92
C TYR A 289 8.15 33.91 5.02
N GLN A 290 8.63 33.86 3.78
CA GLN A 290 8.41 34.92 2.81
C GLN A 290 6.91 35.15 2.53
N LEU A 291 6.13 34.08 2.40
CA LEU A 291 4.69 34.18 2.16
C LEU A 291 3.93 34.73 3.37
N ALA A 292 4.40 34.47 4.60
CA ALA A 292 3.85 35.04 5.83
C ALA A 292 4.08 36.57 5.93
N GLU A 293 4.95 37.16 5.11
CA GLU A 293 5.12 38.62 5.00
C GLU A 293 4.24 39.26 3.91
N SER A 294 3.41 38.45 3.22
CA SER A 294 2.55 38.94 2.14
C SER A 294 1.56 40.01 2.62
N ASN A 295 1.31 41.01 1.77
CA ASN A 295 0.25 41.99 1.99
C ASN A 295 -1.15 41.40 1.78
N VAL A 296 -1.27 40.24 1.14
CA VAL A 296 -2.57 39.58 0.93
C VAL A 296 -2.88 38.67 2.12
N SER A 297 -3.94 39.03 2.86
CA SER A 297 -4.27 38.45 4.16
C SER A 297 -4.39 36.93 4.14
N SER A 298 -5.04 36.33 3.14
CA SER A 298 -5.15 34.86 3.10
C SER A 298 -3.84 34.15 2.77
N ILE A 299 -2.94 34.70 1.95
CA ILE A 299 -1.59 34.13 1.75
C ILE A 299 -0.83 34.18 3.07
N ARG A 300 -0.80 35.36 3.69
CA ARG A 300 -0.08 35.59 4.93
C ARG A 300 -0.57 34.64 6.03
N ARG A 301 -1.89 34.59 6.23
CA ARG A 301 -2.55 33.71 7.19
C ARG A 301 -2.27 32.23 6.90
N LEU A 302 -2.47 31.75 5.66
CA LEU A 302 -2.25 30.34 5.32
C LEU A 302 -0.78 29.93 5.51
N ALA A 303 0.17 30.80 5.15
CA ALA A 303 1.59 30.55 5.39
C ALA A 303 1.87 30.36 6.89
N ALA A 304 1.37 31.26 7.74
CA ALA A 304 1.52 31.17 9.19
C ALA A 304 0.85 29.93 9.78
N GLU A 305 -0.35 29.57 9.30
CA GLU A 305 -1.03 28.33 9.70
C GLU A 305 -0.17 27.09 9.41
N HIS A 306 0.44 27.00 8.22
CA HIS A 306 1.30 25.87 7.85
C HIS A 306 2.63 25.86 8.63
N ILE A 307 3.25 27.03 8.85
CA ILE A 307 4.43 27.15 9.72
C ILE A 307 4.13 26.58 11.11
N VAL A 308 3.03 27.04 11.72
CA VAL A 308 2.64 26.61 13.07
C VAL A 308 2.28 25.13 13.09
N ASN A 309 1.67 24.58 12.04
CA ASN A 309 1.20 23.19 12.03
C ASN A 309 2.29 22.16 11.72
N TYR A 310 3.25 22.48 10.86
CA TYR A 310 4.25 21.49 10.40
C TYR A 310 5.56 21.55 11.18
N TYR A 311 5.94 22.72 11.69
CA TYR A 311 7.27 22.90 12.26
C TYR A 311 7.25 22.93 13.80
N PRO A 312 8.31 22.48 14.49
CA PRO A 312 8.42 22.62 15.93
C PRO A 312 8.32 24.09 16.35
N ILE A 313 7.46 24.39 17.31
CA ILE A 313 7.31 25.77 17.79
C ILE A 313 8.55 26.15 18.59
N THR A 314 9.22 27.20 18.13
CA THR A 314 10.36 27.84 18.80
C THR A 314 10.07 29.33 18.96
N LYS A 315 10.95 30.06 19.64
CA LYS A 315 10.86 31.52 19.76
C LYS A 315 10.73 32.23 18.41
N GLU A 316 11.41 31.74 17.37
CA GLU A 316 11.37 32.33 16.02
C GLU A 316 9.98 32.24 15.38
N HIS A 317 9.15 31.29 15.85
CA HIS A 317 7.82 31.07 15.32
C HIS A 317 6.72 31.90 16.00
N VAL A 318 7.05 32.64 17.07
CA VAL A 318 6.07 33.44 17.84
C VAL A 318 5.32 34.46 16.97
N PRO A 319 5.95 35.21 16.05
CA PRO A 319 5.22 36.13 15.18
C PRO A 319 4.13 35.43 14.35
N TYR A 320 4.39 34.19 13.90
CA TYR A 320 3.43 33.41 13.11
C TYR A 320 2.32 32.82 13.99
N LEU A 321 2.62 32.44 15.24
CA LEU A 321 1.59 32.09 16.23
C LEU A 321 0.63 33.25 16.49
N VAL A 322 1.17 34.46 16.70
CA VAL A 322 0.35 35.68 16.87
C VAL A 322 -0.54 35.88 15.66
N LEU A 323 0.01 35.73 14.45
CA LEU A 323 -0.75 35.85 13.21
C LEU A 323 -1.87 34.80 13.08
N VAL A 324 -1.62 33.54 13.48
CA VAL A 324 -2.66 32.49 13.53
C VAL A 324 -3.74 32.84 14.55
N PHE A 325 -3.40 33.40 15.71
CA PHE A 325 -4.39 33.81 16.70
C PHE A 325 -5.22 35.01 16.26
N GLU A 326 -4.62 35.97 15.55
CA GLU A 326 -5.31 37.17 15.07
C GLU A 326 -6.16 36.88 13.82
N GLU A 327 -5.59 36.23 12.81
CA GLU A 327 -6.21 36.08 11.50
C GLU A 327 -6.74 34.67 11.24
N GLY A 328 -6.21 33.65 11.91
CA GLY A 328 -6.53 32.24 11.69
C GLY A 328 -8.00 31.89 11.95
N LYS A 329 -8.47 30.83 11.29
CA LYS A 329 -9.79 30.24 11.56
C LYS A 329 -9.81 29.57 12.95
N GLN A 330 -11.00 29.31 13.49
CA GLN A 330 -11.16 28.66 14.79
C GLN A 330 -10.32 27.38 14.93
N ASN A 331 -10.44 26.46 13.97
CA ASN A 331 -9.66 25.22 13.97
C ASN A 331 -8.14 25.47 13.98
N SER A 332 -7.65 26.49 13.26
CA SER A 332 -6.23 26.86 13.23
C SER A 332 -5.76 27.34 14.61
N ARG A 333 -6.58 28.13 15.30
CA ARG A 333 -6.28 28.62 16.66
C ARG A 333 -6.26 27.48 17.68
N GLU A 334 -7.22 26.56 17.59
CA GLU A 334 -7.28 25.38 18.47
C GLU A 334 -6.06 24.46 18.26
N GLN A 335 -5.64 24.25 17.01
CA GLN A 335 -4.42 23.50 16.70
C GLN A 335 -3.17 24.17 17.27
N ALA A 336 -3.05 25.50 17.12
CA ALA A 336 -1.94 26.25 17.70
C ALA A 336 -1.88 26.11 19.23
N ILE A 337 -3.03 26.22 19.92
CA ILE A 337 -3.14 26.01 21.37
C ILE A 337 -2.70 24.60 21.75
N LYS A 338 -3.18 23.58 21.02
CA LYS A 338 -2.83 22.18 21.26
C LYS A 338 -1.31 21.98 21.16
N LYS A 339 -0.68 22.50 20.11
CA LYS A 339 0.77 22.40 19.94
C LYS A 339 1.54 23.08 21.07
N ILE A 340 1.13 24.29 21.51
CA ILE A 340 1.75 24.98 22.66
C ILE A 340 1.63 24.12 23.94
N LYS A 341 0.50 23.43 24.13
CA LYS A 341 0.26 22.52 25.26
C LYS A 341 1.10 21.23 25.22
N GLU A 342 1.63 20.86 24.07
CA GLU A 342 2.52 19.69 23.91
C GLU A 342 3.99 20.04 24.17
N LEU A 343 4.35 21.33 24.18
CA LEU A 343 5.70 21.79 24.50
C LEU A 343 6.06 21.51 25.96
N ASP A 344 7.36 21.31 26.22
CA ASP A 344 7.86 21.20 27.58
C ASP A 344 7.56 22.50 28.38
N PRO A 345 7.43 22.41 29.72
CA PRO A 345 7.01 23.55 30.54
C PRO A 345 7.90 24.78 30.40
N LYS A 346 9.21 24.60 30.15
CA LYS A 346 10.15 25.72 30.03
C LYS A 346 9.93 26.45 28.70
N THR A 347 9.91 25.72 27.59
CA THR A 347 9.66 26.29 26.25
C THR A 347 8.28 26.96 26.19
N ARG A 348 7.26 26.34 26.80
CA ARG A 348 5.92 26.93 26.89
C ARG A 348 5.93 28.26 27.64
N GLN A 349 6.61 28.32 28.79
CA GLN A 349 6.70 29.57 29.56
C GLN A 349 7.43 30.66 28.77
N GLU A 350 8.50 30.31 28.07
CA GLU A 350 9.22 31.25 27.21
C GLU A 350 8.32 31.82 26.12
N ILE A 351 7.56 30.97 25.42
CA ILE A 351 6.61 31.40 24.38
C ILE A 351 5.49 32.27 24.96
N ASN A 352 4.93 31.90 26.12
CA ASN A 352 3.92 32.70 26.79
C ASN A 352 4.43 34.11 27.14
N ASN A 353 5.65 34.21 27.67
CA ASN A 353 6.28 35.50 27.96
C ASN A 353 6.44 36.33 26.68
N PHE A 354 6.88 35.73 25.56
CA PHE A 354 6.97 36.45 24.28
C PHE A 354 5.62 36.94 23.81
N ILE A 355 4.58 36.11 23.87
CA ILE A 355 3.22 36.48 23.50
C ILE A 355 2.71 37.67 24.36
N GLU A 356 2.99 37.67 25.65
CA GLU A 356 2.65 38.79 26.55
C GLU A 356 3.41 40.08 26.18
N GLU A 357 4.67 39.99 25.76
CA GLU A 357 5.45 41.13 25.24
C GLU A 357 4.82 41.76 23.97
N TYR A 358 4.10 40.96 23.17
CA TYR A 358 3.27 41.47 22.06
C TYR A 358 1.98 42.17 22.53
N GLY A 359 1.77 42.31 23.85
CA GLY A 359 0.60 42.99 24.43
C GLY A 359 -0.69 42.19 24.33
N ARG A 360 -0.59 40.86 24.23
CA ARG A 360 -1.74 39.95 24.06
C ARG A 360 -1.80 38.95 25.22
N THR A 361 -2.96 38.84 25.86
CA THR A 361 -3.28 37.73 26.78
C THR A 361 -4.23 36.79 26.04
N TRP A 362 -3.71 35.72 25.45
CA TRP A 362 -4.56 34.66 24.92
C TRP A 362 -4.91 33.71 26.06
N ASP A 363 -6.20 33.43 26.23
CA ASP A 363 -6.62 32.41 27.18
C ASP A 363 -6.24 31.04 26.62
N LEU A 364 -5.09 30.52 27.06
CA LEU A 364 -4.59 29.19 26.68
C LEU A 364 -5.19 28.09 27.57
N THR A 365 -6.11 28.43 28.49
CA THR A 365 -6.82 27.43 29.29
C THR A 365 -7.77 26.60 28.41
N PRO A 366 -8.08 25.34 28.77
CA PRO A 366 -8.92 24.48 27.94
C PRO A 366 -10.36 25.01 27.86
N SER A 367 -10.98 25.01 26.68
CA SER A 367 -12.45 24.92 26.65
C SER A 367 -12.83 23.56 27.24
N THR A 368 -13.68 23.58 28.25
CA THR A 368 -14.17 22.37 28.93
C THR A 368 -15.36 21.75 28.21
N ASP A 369 -15.32 21.69 26.87
CA ASP A 369 -16.38 21.11 26.05
C ASP A 369 -15.98 19.74 25.51
#